data_AF-A0A846MGA0-F1
#
_entry.id   AF-A0A846MGA0-F1
#
_cell.length_a   1.000
_cell.length_b   1.000
_cell.length_c   1.000
_cell.angle_alpha   90.00
_cell.angle_beta   90.00
_cell.angle_gamma   90.00
#
_symmetry.space_group_name_H-M   'P 1'
#
loop_
_entity.id
_entity.type
_entity.pdbx_description
1 polymer ?
#
loop_
_entity_poly.entity_id
_entity_poly.type
_entity_poly.pdbx_seq_one_letter_code
_entity_poly.pdbx_strand_id
1 'polypeptide(L)'
;MRRKWEEWFIAKKIEQTYSKKKILEMYVNRVYFGEGAWGIKKAAETYFGKDVSELTVSESALLAGLIKAPSALSPVRHYEEAIARRNIVLQLMKEQGYIDEQTFLRARQEKIIIQKEKEDPYKGKYPYYVDHLIQEAIERYHLTQKEVLSGGLHIYTELNPRMQEALETVYQNDALFPKGTDDQLVQSGAVLLDPKTGGIKALIGGRGEHVFRGFNRATQLKRQPGSAMKPLAVYTPALEQGYHIFDELKDEPMEFDGYRPENYDHTYRGSVTMYEAVIHSLNVPAVWLLDQIGLEKGIDALQRFGIPLEKEDHYLGIALGGMKQGVSPLQMAEAYSAFPNNGVRKEAHIITKIVDQNGNEMAKWEPHDVRVTSKEVAQKITFMLEGVVKEGTGKLARIPGRALAGKTGSTQFPLDGVNGVKDQWMVGYTPQLVGAVWLGYDHTDERHYLQTTSSQTVAVIFKEIMEKALEGTPSQPFAYPALKKEKKQWQQWHRQKKEEEKRKKEEERKKHEHGLKEKREKEKRPHHPHEKHEKKHKEKGKGHKHDHD
;
A
#
# COMPACT_ATOMS: atom_id res chain seq x y z
N MET A 1 38.01 14.62 -28.71
CA MET A 1 39.22 13.91 -29.20
C MET A 1 39.52 12.64 -28.39
N ARG A 2 39.61 12.69 -27.05
CA ARG A 2 39.87 11.52 -26.18
C ARG A 2 38.95 10.30 -26.40
N ARG A 3 37.63 10.52 -26.47
CA ARG A 3 36.63 9.47 -26.74
C ARG A 3 36.87 8.69 -28.06
N LYS A 4 37.26 9.37 -29.14
CA LYS A 4 37.51 8.70 -30.44
C LYS A 4 38.74 7.78 -30.41
N TRP A 5 39.75 8.13 -29.61
CA TRP A 5 40.91 7.27 -29.39
C TRP A 5 40.55 6.05 -28.54
N GLU A 6 39.73 6.21 -27.51
CA GLU A 6 39.22 5.10 -26.70
C GLU A 6 38.35 4.14 -27.53
N GLU A 7 37.44 4.66 -28.36
CA GLU A 7 36.64 3.87 -29.31
C GLU A 7 37.54 3.08 -30.30
N TRP A 8 38.65 3.67 -30.76
CA TRP A 8 39.60 3.00 -31.66
C TRP A 8 40.31 1.81 -30.97
N PHE A 9 40.82 2.00 -29.75
CA PHE A 9 41.45 0.91 -29.00
C PHE A 9 40.47 -0.23 -28.71
N ILE A 10 39.23 0.11 -28.34
CA ILE A 10 38.17 -0.87 -28.09
C ILE A 10 37.80 -1.62 -29.39
N ALA A 11 37.66 -0.91 -30.51
CA ALA A 11 37.37 -1.52 -31.80
C ALA A 11 38.48 -2.51 -32.22
N LYS A 12 39.75 -2.12 -32.07
CA LYS A 12 40.89 -3.01 -32.36
C LYS A 12 40.88 -4.27 -31.49
N LYS A 13 40.58 -4.12 -30.19
CA LYS A 13 40.46 -5.26 -29.26
C LYS A 13 39.30 -6.19 -29.65
N ILE A 14 38.15 -5.63 -30.04
CA ILE A 14 36.99 -6.40 -30.52
C ILE A 14 37.35 -7.19 -31.78
N GLU A 15 38.02 -6.58 -32.75
CA GLU A 15 38.43 -7.25 -34.00
C GLU A 15 39.48 -8.35 -33.80
N GLN A 16 40.34 -8.21 -32.79
CA GLN A 16 41.30 -9.26 -32.41
C GLN A 16 40.64 -10.43 -31.68
N THR A 17 39.50 -10.19 -31.03
CA THR A 17 38.82 -11.19 -30.18
C THR A 17 37.72 -11.95 -30.92
N TYR A 18 37.00 -11.27 -31.83
CA TYR A 18 35.81 -11.81 -32.50
C TYR A 18 35.94 -11.78 -34.01
N SER A 19 35.38 -12.80 -34.69
CA SER A 19 35.32 -12.82 -36.15
C SER A 19 34.40 -11.72 -36.68
N LYS A 20 34.62 -11.28 -37.93
CA LYS A 20 33.77 -10.26 -38.58
C LYS A 20 32.29 -10.64 -38.60
N LYS A 21 31.98 -11.94 -38.79
CA LYS A 21 30.61 -12.46 -38.69
C LYS A 21 30.03 -12.27 -37.28
N LYS A 22 30.80 -12.58 -36.24
CA LYS A 22 30.34 -12.41 -34.85
C LYS A 22 30.17 -10.94 -34.47
N ILE A 23 31.04 -10.06 -34.97
CA ILE A 23 30.93 -8.61 -34.78
C ILE A 23 29.64 -8.09 -35.42
N LEU A 24 29.36 -8.49 -36.66
CA LEU A 24 28.13 -8.12 -37.34
C LEU A 24 26.90 -8.64 -36.61
N GLU A 25 26.90 -9.91 -36.19
CA GLU A 25 25.83 -10.52 -35.39
C GLU A 25 25.57 -9.72 -34.09
N MET A 26 26.63 -9.40 -33.34
CA MET A 26 26.50 -8.58 -32.13
C MET A 26 25.97 -7.18 -32.43
N TYR A 27 26.40 -6.58 -33.55
CA TYR A 27 25.98 -5.25 -33.96
C TYR A 27 24.49 -5.21 -34.31
N VAL A 28 24.05 -6.09 -35.22
CA VAL A 28 22.66 -6.11 -35.71
C VAL A 28 21.68 -6.52 -34.62
N ASN A 29 22.11 -7.29 -33.62
CA ASN A 29 21.27 -7.65 -32.47
C ASN A 29 21.25 -6.61 -31.34
N ARG A 30 22.11 -5.57 -31.39
CA ARG A 30 22.18 -4.53 -30.35
C ARG A 30 21.76 -3.15 -30.83
N VAL A 31 21.80 -2.88 -32.13
CA VAL A 31 21.47 -1.55 -32.65
C VAL A 31 19.97 -1.27 -32.49
N TYR A 32 19.64 -0.02 -32.17
CA TYR A 32 18.27 0.44 -32.04
C TYR A 32 17.70 0.79 -33.42
N PHE A 33 16.54 0.23 -33.76
CA PHE A 33 15.88 0.44 -35.05
C PHE A 33 14.70 1.41 -34.99
N GLY A 34 14.30 1.86 -33.79
CA GLY A 34 13.14 2.73 -33.59
C GLY A 34 11.95 1.98 -33.01
N GLU A 35 10.92 2.71 -32.57
CA GLU A 35 9.67 2.15 -32.00
C GLU A 35 9.87 1.10 -30.88
N GLY A 36 10.95 1.21 -30.10
CA GLY A 36 11.27 0.24 -29.03
C GLY A 36 11.94 -1.05 -29.52
N ALA A 37 12.20 -1.20 -30.82
CA ALA A 37 12.86 -2.36 -31.39
C ALA A 37 14.40 -2.27 -31.26
N TRP A 38 14.95 -3.08 -30.35
CA TRP A 38 16.38 -3.31 -30.21
C TRP A 38 16.75 -4.64 -30.88
N GLY A 39 17.66 -4.58 -31.84
CA GLY A 39 18.08 -5.76 -32.60
C GLY A 39 17.19 -6.07 -33.82
N ILE A 40 17.80 -6.69 -34.83
CA ILE A 40 17.20 -6.90 -36.15
C ILE A 40 15.97 -7.82 -36.11
N LYS A 41 15.97 -8.83 -35.24
CA LYS A 41 14.82 -9.73 -35.05
C LYS A 41 13.59 -8.96 -34.57
N LYS A 42 13.75 -8.17 -33.51
CA LYS A 42 12.64 -7.36 -32.99
C LYS A 42 12.20 -6.31 -34.01
N ALA A 43 13.12 -5.75 -34.79
CA ALA A 43 12.78 -4.81 -35.85
C ALA A 43 11.96 -5.46 -36.97
N ALA A 44 12.33 -6.66 -37.43
CA ALA A 44 11.57 -7.43 -38.43
C ALA A 44 10.13 -7.73 -37.95
N GLU A 45 10.00 -8.15 -36.69
CA GLU A 45 8.70 -8.37 -36.05
C GLU A 45 7.90 -7.07 -35.89
N THR A 46 8.52 -5.99 -35.38
CA THR A 46 7.86 -4.71 -35.11
C THR A 46 7.38 -4.02 -36.39
N TYR A 47 8.19 -4.01 -37.46
CA TYR A 47 7.83 -3.28 -38.68
C TYR A 47 7.02 -4.11 -39.67
N PHE A 48 7.28 -5.42 -39.76
CA PHE A 48 6.70 -6.27 -40.82
C PHE A 48 5.94 -7.49 -40.29
N GLY A 49 6.08 -7.84 -39.01
CA GLY A 49 5.50 -9.05 -38.42
C GLY A 49 6.08 -10.33 -39.01
N LYS A 50 7.36 -10.31 -39.38
CA LYS A 50 8.06 -11.40 -40.08
C LYS A 50 9.30 -11.86 -39.30
N ASP A 51 9.73 -13.09 -39.56
CA ASP A 51 11.07 -13.51 -39.16
C ASP A 51 12.14 -12.81 -40.03
N VAL A 52 13.35 -12.65 -39.50
CA VAL A 52 14.47 -11.98 -40.23
C VAL A 52 14.77 -12.69 -41.55
N SER A 53 14.61 -14.02 -41.60
CA SER A 53 14.85 -14.83 -42.80
C SER A 53 13.81 -14.62 -43.90
N GLU A 54 12.67 -14.01 -43.59
CA GLU A 54 11.55 -13.76 -44.50
C GLU A 54 11.54 -12.34 -45.08
N LEU A 55 12.51 -11.50 -44.70
CA LEU A 55 12.61 -10.12 -45.15
C LEU A 55 12.95 -10.05 -46.64
N THR A 56 12.24 -9.20 -47.37
CA THR A 56 12.60 -8.87 -48.75
C THR A 56 13.85 -7.99 -48.81
N VAL A 57 14.42 -7.83 -50.00
CA VAL A 57 15.53 -6.89 -50.23
C VAL A 57 15.10 -5.45 -49.90
N SER A 58 13.86 -5.08 -50.20
CA SER A 58 13.32 -3.75 -49.92
C SER A 58 13.15 -3.51 -48.42
N GLU A 59 12.60 -4.49 -47.69
CA GLU A 59 12.44 -4.46 -46.24
C GLU A 59 13.80 -4.43 -45.52
N SER A 60 14.76 -5.24 -45.98
CA SER A 60 16.13 -5.26 -45.47
C SER A 60 16.84 -3.91 -45.66
N ALA A 61 16.69 -3.31 -46.85
CA ALA A 61 17.24 -2.00 -47.14
C ALA A 61 16.59 -0.88 -46.30
N LEU A 62 15.31 -1.01 -45.97
CA LEU A 62 14.63 -0.09 -45.06
C LEU A 62 15.27 -0.17 -43.67
N LEU A 63 15.33 -1.36 -43.07
CA LEU A 63 15.91 -1.55 -41.72
C LEU A 63 17.37 -1.08 -41.65
N ALA A 64 18.19 -1.39 -42.65
CA ALA A 64 19.56 -0.89 -42.74
C ALA A 64 19.62 0.65 -42.82
N GLY A 65 18.65 1.26 -43.51
CA GLY A 65 18.50 2.71 -43.61
C GLY A 65 18.15 3.39 -42.28
N LEU A 66 17.32 2.74 -41.46
CA LEU A 66 16.83 3.26 -40.17
C LEU A 66 17.96 3.50 -39.17
N ILE A 67 18.98 2.64 -39.16
CA ILE A 67 20.10 2.70 -38.23
C ILE A 67 20.75 4.10 -38.16
N LYS A 68 20.76 4.85 -39.28
CA LYS A 68 21.34 6.20 -39.32
C LYS A 68 20.61 7.19 -38.40
N ALA A 69 19.28 7.12 -38.34
CA ALA A 69 18.47 8.02 -37.54
C ALA A 69 17.09 7.36 -37.25
N PRO A 70 17.03 6.40 -36.30
CA PRO A 70 15.87 5.53 -36.12
C PRO A 70 14.55 6.26 -35.88
N SER A 71 14.57 7.33 -35.10
CA SER A 71 13.38 8.14 -34.80
C SER A 71 12.96 9.03 -35.97
N ALA A 72 13.92 9.72 -36.61
CA ALA A 72 13.64 10.65 -37.70
C ALA A 72 13.27 9.95 -39.01
N LEU A 73 13.64 8.68 -39.15
CA LEU A 73 13.35 7.86 -40.32
C LEU A 73 12.32 6.76 -40.03
N SER A 74 11.60 6.83 -38.89
CA SER A 74 10.62 5.79 -38.54
C SER A 74 9.54 5.70 -39.62
N PRO A 75 9.34 4.55 -40.28
CA PRO A 75 8.35 4.41 -41.35
C PRO A 75 6.91 4.44 -40.81
N VAL A 76 6.73 4.35 -39.48
CA VAL A 76 5.43 4.52 -38.80
C VAL A 76 5.00 5.98 -38.79
N ARG A 77 5.94 6.92 -38.67
CA ARG A 77 5.67 8.37 -38.50
C ARG A 77 6.08 9.21 -39.72
N HIS A 78 7.14 8.79 -40.40
CA HIS A 78 7.86 9.49 -41.45
C HIS A 78 8.07 8.55 -42.65
N TYR A 79 6.96 8.06 -43.21
CA TYR A 79 6.98 7.00 -44.22
C TYR A 79 7.74 7.40 -45.48
N GLU A 80 7.51 8.60 -46.01
CA GLU A 80 8.18 9.07 -47.24
C GLU A 80 9.70 9.23 -47.05
N GLU A 81 10.13 9.76 -45.91
CA GLU A 81 11.55 9.89 -45.57
C GLU A 81 12.22 8.53 -45.40
N ALA A 82 11.52 7.58 -44.79
CA ALA A 82 11.99 6.20 -44.64
C ALA A 82 12.15 5.51 -46.01
N ILE A 83 11.19 5.69 -46.93
CA ILE A 83 11.24 5.16 -48.30
C ILE A 83 12.36 5.83 -49.12
N ALA A 84 12.53 7.14 -49.01
CA ALA A 84 13.64 7.84 -49.64
C ALA A 84 14.99 7.30 -49.14
N ARG A 85 15.12 7.06 -47.83
CA ARG A 85 16.32 6.48 -47.24
C ARG A 85 16.57 5.05 -47.73
N ARG A 86 15.53 4.20 -47.76
CA ARG A 86 15.58 2.84 -48.31
C ARG A 86 16.09 2.85 -49.75
N ASN A 87 15.60 3.76 -50.58
CA ASN A 87 16.02 3.86 -51.99
C ASN A 87 17.51 4.20 -52.13
N ILE A 88 18.06 5.03 -51.23
CA ILE A 88 19.50 5.29 -51.18
C ILE A 88 20.28 4.01 -50.84
N VAL A 89 19.80 3.21 -49.88
CA VAL A 89 20.44 1.94 -49.53
C VAL A 89 20.40 0.96 -50.71
N LEU A 90 19.25 0.83 -51.38
CA LEU A 90 19.10 -0.02 -52.58
C LEU A 90 20.05 0.40 -53.70
N GLN A 91 20.21 1.71 -53.92
CA GLN A 91 21.13 2.25 -54.94
C GLN A 91 22.58 1.88 -54.61
N LEU A 92 23.00 2.03 -53.35
CA LEU A 92 24.34 1.65 -52.89
C LEU A 92 24.59 0.15 -53.01
N MET A 93 23.59 -0.69 -52.73
CA MET A 93 23.70 -2.16 -52.89
C MET A 93 23.93 -2.54 -54.34
N LYS A 94 23.25 -1.88 -55.28
CA LYS A 94 23.44 -2.07 -56.72
C LYS A 94 24.82 -1.61 -57.17
N GLU A 95 25.24 -0.40 -56.80
CA GLU A 95 26.54 0.17 -57.19
C GLU A 95 27.72 -0.68 -56.69
N GLN A 96 27.57 -1.34 -55.54
CA GLN A 96 28.59 -2.22 -54.97
C GLN A 96 28.45 -3.68 -55.42
N GLY A 97 27.49 -3.99 -56.30
CA GLY A 97 27.31 -5.32 -56.89
C GLY A 97 26.68 -6.37 -55.95
N TYR A 98 26.04 -5.97 -54.85
CA TYR A 98 25.31 -6.91 -53.97
C TYR A 98 23.96 -7.35 -54.55
N ILE A 99 23.38 -6.55 -55.45
CA ILE A 99 22.15 -6.86 -56.19
C ILE A 99 22.30 -6.44 -57.65
N ASP A 100 21.59 -7.12 -58.55
CA ASP A 100 21.52 -6.77 -59.97
C ASP A 100 20.48 -5.66 -60.27
N GLU A 101 20.49 -5.15 -61.50
CA GLU A 101 19.56 -4.11 -61.97
C GLU A 101 18.09 -4.54 -61.80
N GLN A 102 17.77 -5.79 -62.12
CA GLN A 102 16.40 -6.27 -62.11
C GLN A 102 15.85 -6.35 -60.68
N THR A 103 16.67 -6.80 -59.73
CA THR A 103 16.36 -6.86 -58.31
C THR A 103 16.24 -5.47 -57.72
N PHE A 104 17.12 -4.53 -58.09
CA PHE A 104 17.03 -3.14 -57.69
C PHE A 104 15.70 -2.51 -58.11
N LEU A 105 15.31 -2.65 -59.39
CA LEU A 105 14.07 -2.09 -59.91
C LEU A 105 12.84 -2.68 -59.20
N ARG A 106 12.83 -4.00 -58.98
CA ARG A 106 11.76 -4.69 -58.25
C ARG A 106 11.65 -4.22 -56.81
N ALA A 107 12.75 -4.20 -56.07
CA ALA A 107 12.80 -3.78 -54.67
C ALA A 107 12.41 -2.31 -54.49
N ARG A 108 12.76 -1.45 -55.45
CA ARG A 108 12.39 -0.02 -55.41
C ARG A 108 10.88 0.21 -55.61
N GLN A 109 10.23 -0.62 -56.44
CA GLN A 109 8.79 -0.58 -56.69
C GLN A 109 7.96 -1.26 -55.60
N GLU A 110 8.57 -2.10 -54.77
CA GLU A 110 7.91 -2.77 -53.66
C GLU A 110 7.30 -1.75 -52.69
N LYS A 111 6.00 -1.89 -52.46
CA LYS A 111 5.25 -1.09 -51.48
C LYS A 111 5.42 -1.73 -50.11
N ILE A 112 6.07 -1.02 -49.20
CA ILE A 112 6.26 -1.47 -47.83
C ILE A 112 4.95 -1.28 -47.05
N ILE A 113 4.44 -2.36 -46.48
CA ILE A 113 3.29 -2.31 -45.57
C ILE A 113 3.84 -2.47 -44.16
N ILE A 114 3.77 -1.41 -43.36
CA ILE A 114 4.13 -1.49 -41.95
C ILE A 114 2.97 -2.12 -41.20
N GLN A 115 3.22 -3.24 -40.52
CA GLN A 115 2.23 -3.75 -39.57
C GLN A 115 2.10 -2.72 -38.44
N LYS A 116 0.89 -2.21 -38.22
CA LYS A 116 0.58 -1.55 -36.95
C LYS A 116 0.80 -2.60 -35.87
N GLU A 117 1.73 -2.34 -34.95
CA GLU A 117 1.96 -3.19 -33.78
C GLU A 117 0.60 -3.61 -33.20
N LYS A 118 0.45 -4.90 -32.87
CA LYS A 118 -0.43 -5.23 -31.74
C LYS A 118 0.19 -4.48 -30.56
N GLU A 119 -0.40 -3.35 -30.20
CA GLU A 119 0.05 -2.58 -29.04
C GLU A 119 0.16 -3.54 -27.86
N ASP A 120 1.34 -3.61 -27.24
CA ASP A 120 1.48 -4.26 -25.96
C ASP A 120 0.50 -3.53 -25.01
N PRO A 121 -0.54 -4.22 -24.51
CA PRO A 121 -1.58 -3.59 -23.71
C PRO A 121 -1.04 -3.02 -22.40
N TYR A 122 0.20 -3.33 -22.02
CA TYR A 122 0.89 -2.87 -20.82
C TYR A 122 1.93 -1.78 -21.08
N LYS A 123 2.18 -1.40 -22.35
CA LYS A 123 3.16 -0.36 -22.69
C LYS A 123 2.81 0.96 -21.99
N GLY A 124 3.69 1.41 -21.11
CA GLY A 124 3.51 2.65 -20.33
C GLY A 124 2.47 2.57 -19.20
N LYS A 125 2.01 1.37 -18.82
CA LYS A 125 1.05 1.16 -17.72
C LYS A 125 1.72 0.68 -16.43
N TYR A 126 0.98 0.81 -15.33
CA TYR A 126 1.32 0.31 -14.00
C TYR A 126 2.70 0.75 -13.47
N PRO A 127 3.00 2.07 -13.54
CA PRO A 127 4.35 2.58 -13.34
C PRO A 127 4.97 2.19 -11.97
N TYR A 128 4.21 2.31 -10.88
CA TYR A 128 4.69 1.91 -9.55
C TYR A 128 4.97 0.41 -9.45
N TYR A 129 4.16 -0.42 -10.10
CA TYR A 129 4.36 -1.87 -10.13
C TYR A 129 5.63 -2.23 -10.89
N VAL A 130 5.86 -1.60 -12.05
CA VAL A 130 7.07 -1.76 -12.85
C VAL A 130 8.31 -1.28 -12.10
N ASP A 131 8.23 -0.16 -11.38
CA ASP A 131 9.34 0.34 -10.55
C ASP A 131 9.75 -0.68 -9.48
N HIS A 132 8.78 -1.30 -8.81
CA HIS A 132 9.06 -2.32 -7.81
C HIS A 132 9.57 -3.63 -8.43
N LEU A 133 9.06 -4.03 -9.61
CA LEU A 133 9.60 -5.16 -10.38
C LEU A 133 11.09 -4.96 -10.66
N ILE A 134 11.47 -3.77 -11.14
CA ILE A 134 12.87 -3.44 -11.40
C ILE A 134 13.68 -3.50 -10.11
N GLN A 135 13.14 -2.97 -9.00
CA GLN A 135 13.79 -3.03 -7.70
C GLN A 135 14.03 -4.47 -7.24
N GLU A 136 13.01 -5.33 -7.29
CA GLU A 136 13.12 -6.74 -6.89
C GLU A 136 14.10 -7.50 -7.80
N ALA A 137 14.07 -7.26 -9.11
CA ALA A 137 15.03 -7.83 -10.06
C ALA A 137 16.48 -7.50 -9.69
N ILE A 138 16.74 -6.27 -9.23
CA ILE A 138 18.07 -5.82 -8.82
C ILE A 138 18.46 -6.42 -7.46
N GLU A 139 17.59 -6.30 -6.46
CA GLU A 139 17.93 -6.67 -5.08
C GLU A 139 17.99 -8.18 -4.88
N ARG A 140 17.00 -8.91 -5.41
CA ARG A 140 16.84 -10.35 -5.18
C ARG A 140 17.56 -11.21 -6.21
N TYR A 141 17.56 -10.79 -7.47
CA TYR A 141 18.12 -11.58 -8.58
C TYR A 141 19.43 -11.02 -9.13
N HIS A 142 19.99 -9.99 -8.48
CA HIS A 142 21.28 -9.40 -8.77
C HIS A 142 21.44 -8.92 -10.23
N LEU A 143 20.33 -8.58 -10.89
CA LEU A 143 20.34 -8.01 -12.22
C LEU A 143 20.68 -6.52 -12.17
N THR A 144 21.32 -6.00 -13.20
CA THR A 144 21.47 -4.57 -13.40
C THR A 144 20.19 -3.98 -13.99
N GLN A 145 19.91 -2.71 -13.71
CA GLN A 145 18.78 -1.99 -14.35
C GLN A 145 18.85 -2.10 -15.89
N LYS A 146 20.06 -2.09 -16.47
CA LYS A 146 20.24 -2.20 -17.93
C LYS A 146 19.83 -3.58 -18.44
N GLU A 147 20.13 -4.65 -17.71
CA GLU A 147 19.68 -6.01 -18.07
C GLU A 147 18.17 -6.13 -17.99
N VAL A 148 17.55 -5.54 -16.96
CA VAL A 148 16.08 -5.54 -16.82
C VAL A 148 15.41 -4.77 -17.96
N LEU A 149 15.89 -3.57 -18.28
CA LEU A 149 15.25 -2.69 -19.26
C LEU A 149 15.60 -3.00 -20.72
N SER A 150 16.76 -3.61 -20.99
CA SER A 150 17.30 -3.73 -22.35
C SER A 150 18.05 -5.05 -22.59
N GLY A 151 17.99 -6.00 -21.66
CA GLY A 151 18.63 -7.31 -21.78
C GLY A 151 17.83 -8.34 -22.57
N GLY A 152 16.64 -7.98 -23.07
CA GLY A 152 15.76 -8.92 -23.78
C GLY A 152 15.18 -10.00 -22.87
N LEU A 153 15.01 -9.70 -21.58
CA LEU A 153 14.48 -10.64 -20.59
C LEU A 153 12.96 -10.77 -20.71
N HIS A 154 12.45 -11.98 -20.48
CA HIS A 154 11.05 -12.27 -20.24
C HIS A 154 10.83 -12.45 -18.73
N ILE A 155 10.22 -11.45 -18.07
CA ILE A 155 9.96 -11.44 -16.64
C ILE A 155 8.48 -11.73 -16.39
N TYR A 156 8.19 -12.83 -15.70
CA TYR A 156 6.84 -13.26 -15.35
C TYR A 156 6.52 -12.81 -13.92
N THR A 157 5.30 -12.31 -13.69
CA THR A 157 4.94 -11.66 -12.43
C THR A 157 3.63 -12.17 -11.85
N GLU A 158 3.36 -11.77 -10.60
CA GLU A 158 2.10 -12.01 -9.88
C GLU A 158 1.01 -10.98 -10.20
N LEU A 159 1.29 -10.00 -11.07
CA LEU A 159 0.39 -8.89 -11.40
C LEU A 159 -1.01 -9.39 -11.75
N ASN A 160 -2.01 -8.82 -11.10
CA ASN A 160 -3.39 -8.91 -11.54
C ASN A 160 -3.81 -7.56 -12.13
N PRO A 161 -3.88 -7.44 -13.47
CA PRO A 161 -4.21 -6.17 -14.13
C PRO A 161 -5.51 -5.53 -13.64
N ARG A 162 -6.55 -6.34 -13.36
CA ARG A 162 -7.84 -5.82 -12.87
C ARG A 162 -7.72 -5.21 -11.48
N MET A 163 -6.95 -5.87 -10.60
CA MET A 163 -6.71 -5.35 -9.24
C MET A 163 -5.82 -4.10 -9.27
N GLN A 164 -4.83 -4.06 -10.16
CA GLN A 164 -3.97 -2.89 -10.35
C GLN A 164 -4.76 -1.69 -10.88
N GLU A 165 -5.61 -1.90 -11.88
CA GLU A 165 -6.49 -0.86 -12.43
C GLU A 165 -7.51 -0.38 -11.39
N ALA A 166 -8.09 -1.28 -10.61
CA ALA A 166 -8.98 -0.93 -9.49
C ALA A 166 -8.26 -0.04 -8.47
N LEU A 167 -7.02 -0.39 -8.11
CA LEU A 167 -6.20 0.36 -7.16
C LEU A 167 -5.83 1.74 -7.71
N GLU A 168 -5.39 1.83 -8.95
CA GLU A 168 -5.08 3.11 -9.63
C GLU A 168 -6.31 4.00 -9.76
N THR A 169 -7.47 3.43 -10.10
CA THR A 169 -8.74 4.17 -10.19
C THR A 169 -9.12 4.80 -8.84
N VAL A 170 -8.91 4.08 -7.73
CA VAL A 170 -9.16 4.64 -6.40
C VAL A 170 -8.21 5.80 -6.12
N TYR A 171 -6.92 5.66 -6.44
CA TYR A 171 -5.90 6.69 -6.18
C TYR A 171 -6.03 7.93 -7.08
N GLN A 172 -6.64 7.81 -8.24
CA GLN A 172 -6.98 8.93 -9.13
C GLN A 172 -8.21 9.72 -8.65
N ASN A 173 -9.03 9.16 -7.75
CA ASN A 173 -10.20 9.85 -7.23
C ASN A 173 -9.86 10.68 -6.00
N ASP A 174 -9.52 11.95 -6.21
CA ASP A 174 -9.15 12.89 -5.15
C ASP A 174 -10.23 13.07 -4.08
N ALA A 175 -11.50 12.83 -4.39
CA ALA A 175 -12.60 12.95 -3.42
C ALA A 175 -12.54 11.90 -2.30
N LEU A 176 -11.78 10.82 -2.47
CA LEU A 176 -11.58 9.79 -1.44
C LEU A 176 -10.49 10.15 -0.42
N PHE A 177 -9.67 11.15 -0.72
CA PHE A 177 -8.55 11.54 0.12
C PHE A 177 -8.80 12.90 0.77
N PRO A 178 -8.23 13.17 1.96
CA PRO A 178 -8.28 14.50 2.53
C PRO A 178 -7.63 15.51 1.59
N LYS A 179 -8.20 16.73 1.56
CA LYS A 179 -7.58 17.84 0.86
C LYS A 179 -6.23 18.16 1.52
N GLY A 180 -5.19 18.24 0.70
CA GLY A 180 -3.86 18.69 1.14
C GLY A 180 -3.79 20.20 1.36
N THR A 181 -2.60 20.69 1.68
CA THR A 181 -2.25 22.11 1.64
C THR A 181 -1.90 22.53 0.21
N ASP A 182 -1.71 23.83 -0.02
CA ASP A 182 -1.38 24.36 -1.35
C ASP A 182 0.00 23.88 -1.84
N ASP A 183 0.90 23.54 -0.92
CA ASP A 183 2.28 23.12 -1.16
C ASP A 183 2.51 21.61 -0.97
N GLN A 184 1.59 20.89 -0.32
CA GLN A 184 1.73 19.45 -0.14
C GLN A 184 0.41 18.69 -0.27
N LEU A 185 0.42 17.69 -1.16
CA LEU A 185 -0.64 16.69 -1.24
C LEU A 185 -0.55 15.71 -0.08
N VAL A 186 -1.69 15.34 0.52
CA VAL A 186 -1.74 14.16 1.39
C VAL A 186 -1.41 12.93 0.56
N GLN A 187 -0.34 12.23 0.92
CA GLN A 187 0.14 11.05 0.22
C GLN A 187 -0.46 9.76 0.79
N SER A 188 -0.36 8.70 -0.01
CA SER A 188 -0.81 7.37 0.37
C SER A 188 0.04 6.31 -0.33
N GLY A 189 0.13 5.13 0.28
CA GLY A 189 0.77 3.96 -0.32
C GLY A 189 -0.04 2.71 0.01
N ALA A 190 -0.23 1.85 -0.98
CA ALA A 190 -1.02 0.64 -0.80
C ALA A 190 -0.48 -0.55 -1.59
N VAL A 191 -0.74 -1.73 -1.05
CA VAL A 191 -0.35 -3.01 -1.65
C VAL A 191 -1.44 -4.05 -1.41
N LEU A 192 -1.64 -4.93 -2.39
CA LEU A 192 -2.54 -6.07 -2.33
C LEU A 192 -1.75 -7.36 -2.57
N LEU A 193 -1.81 -8.30 -1.63
CA LEU A 193 -1.12 -9.59 -1.66
C LEU A 193 -2.12 -10.74 -1.74
N ASP A 194 -1.80 -11.76 -2.55
CA ASP A 194 -2.43 -13.07 -2.37
C ASP A 194 -1.89 -13.70 -1.07
N PRO A 195 -2.76 -13.93 -0.06
CA PRO A 195 -2.31 -14.50 1.19
C PRO A 195 -1.60 -15.83 0.95
N LYS A 196 -2.07 -16.70 0.05
CA LYS A 196 -1.56 -18.07 -0.06
C LYS A 196 -0.16 -18.17 -0.64
N THR A 197 0.20 -17.23 -1.52
CA THR A 197 1.47 -17.27 -2.23
C THR A 197 2.45 -16.19 -1.81
N GLY A 198 1.99 -15.09 -1.19
CA GLY A 198 2.79 -13.87 -1.00
C GLY A 198 2.84 -12.98 -2.25
N GLY A 199 2.21 -13.40 -3.34
CA GLY A 199 2.30 -12.70 -4.62
C GLY A 199 1.66 -11.32 -4.58
N ILE A 200 2.43 -10.29 -4.95
CA ILE A 200 1.97 -8.90 -5.04
C ILE A 200 1.09 -8.76 -6.26
N LYS A 201 -0.24 -8.71 -6.05
CA LYS A 201 -1.25 -8.62 -7.10
C LYS A 201 -1.41 -7.21 -7.65
N ALA A 202 -1.27 -6.21 -6.78
CA ALA A 202 -1.31 -4.80 -7.13
C ALA A 202 -0.54 -3.96 -6.12
N LEU A 203 0.03 -2.84 -6.56
CA LEU A 203 0.67 -1.87 -5.68
C LEU A 203 0.65 -0.45 -6.26
N ILE A 204 0.64 0.54 -5.38
CA ILE A 204 0.75 1.96 -5.75
C ILE A 204 1.51 2.74 -4.69
N GLY A 205 2.50 3.50 -5.12
CA GLY A 205 3.48 4.15 -4.24
C GLY A 205 3.22 5.61 -3.92
N GLY A 206 2.14 6.19 -4.43
CA GLY A 206 1.86 7.61 -4.23
C GLY A 206 0.64 8.10 -5.01
N ARG A 207 0.20 9.29 -4.63
CA ARG A 207 -0.76 10.11 -5.37
C ARG A 207 -0.04 11.20 -6.16
N GLY A 208 -0.72 11.73 -7.16
CA GLY A 208 -0.18 12.77 -8.04
C GLY A 208 0.70 12.19 -9.14
N GLU A 209 1.60 13.03 -9.67
CA GLU A 209 2.48 12.63 -10.77
C GLU A 209 3.48 11.55 -10.34
N HIS A 210 3.58 10.52 -11.17
CA HIS A 210 4.59 9.47 -11.02
C HIS A 210 5.93 9.94 -11.60
N VAL A 211 7.01 9.62 -10.90
CA VAL A 211 8.38 9.75 -11.39
C VAL A 211 8.99 8.36 -11.43
N PHE A 212 9.61 8.00 -12.56
CA PHE A 212 10.25 6.70 -12.74
C PHE A 212 11.26 6.39 -11.63
N ARG A 213 11.06 5.26 -10.94
CA ARG A 213 11.79 4.84 -9.74
C ARG A 213 11.84 5.90 -8.64
N GLY A 214 10.80 6.74 -8.57
CA GLY A 214 10.57 7.67 -7.48
C GLY A 214 10.28 6.93 -6.17
N PHE A 215 10.17 7.68 -5.09
CA PHE A 215 9.91 7.11 -3.77
C PHE A 215 8.56 6.37 -3.75
N ASN A 216 8.61 5.06 -3.48
CA ASN A 216 7.43 4.20 -3.48
C ASN A 216 6.94 3.97 -2.04
N ARG A 217 5.85 4.64 -1.67
CA ARG A 217 5.31 4.58 -0.30
C ARG A 217 4.71 3.23 0.07
N ALA A 218 4.40 2.36 -0.90
CA ALA A 218 3.95 1.01 -0.59
C ALA A 218 5.08 0.11 -0.09
N THR A 219 6.32 0.35 -0.54
CA THR A 219 7.44 -0.58 -0.34
C THR A 219 8.60 0.02 0.45
N GLN A 220 8.87 1.31 0.27
CA GLN A 220 10.03 2.02 0.83
C GLN A 220 9.68 2.91 2.03
N LEU A 221 8.39 3.16 2.28
CA LEU A 221 7.96 3.97 3.41
C LEU A 221 8.43 3.36 4.73
N LYS A 222 8.90 4.22 5.63
CA LYS A 222 9.23 3.88 7.01
C LYS A 222 8.43 4.81 7.93
N ARG A 223 7.27 4.32 8.39
CA ARG A 223 6.35 5.06 9.26
C ARG A 223 5.83 4.17 10.37
N GLN A 224 5.57 4.76 11.53
CA GLN A 224 5.04 4.03 12.67
C GLN A 224 3.65 3.48 12.34
N PRO A 225 3.39 2.18 12.52
CA PRO A 225 2.09 1.56 12.19
C PRO A 225 1.00 1.85 13.23
N GLY A 226 1.37 2.46 14.36
CA GLY A 226 0.46 2.74 15.46
C GLY A 226 -0.23 1.47 15.98
N SER A 227 -1.51 1.59 16.32
CA SER A 227 -2.34 0.48 16.80
C SER A 227 -2.48 -0.72 15.83
N ALA A 228 -2.05 -0.62 14.57
CA ALA A 228 -1.98 -1.78 13.68
C ALA A 228 -0.93 -2.82 14.14
N MET A 229 -0.04 -2.45 15.08
CA MET A 229 0.94 -3.35 15.68
C MET A 229 0.35 -4.28 16.74
N LYS A 230 -0.72 -3.88 17.43
CA LYS A 230 -1.26 -4.61 18.60
C LYS A 230 -1.55 -6.10 18.35
N PRO A 231 -2.16 -6.51 17.22
CA PRO A 231 -2.38 -7.93 16.95
C PRO A 231 -1.09 -8.73 16.86
N LEU A 232 0.00 -8.11 16.42
CA LEU A 232 1.31 -8.74 16.21
C LEU A 232 2.10 -8.79 17.52
N ALA A 233 2.28 -7.63 18.18
CA ALA A 233 3.14 -7.48 19.35
C ALA A 233 2.51 -7.95 20.66
N VAL A 234 1.17 -7.92 20.77
CA VAL A 234 0.48 -8.11 22.06
C VAL A 234 -0.46 -9.30 22.02
N TYR A 235 -1.49 -9.24 21.18
CA TYR A 235 -2.60 -10.18 21.29
C TYR A 235 -2.24 -11.58 20.77
N THR A 236 -1.45 -11.69 19.70
CA THR A 236 -0.95 -13.00 19.24
C THR A 236 -0.11 -13.68 20.33
N PRO A 237 0.97 -13.07 20.86
CA PRO A 237 1.77 -13.72 21.88
C PRO A 237 0.98 -13.95 23.19
N ALA A 238 0.04 -13.07 23.57
CA ALA A 238 -0.80 -13.33 24.75
C ALA A 238 -1.65 -14.61 24.60
N LEU A 239 -2.26 -14.83 23.43
CA LEU A 239 -3.01 -16.06 23.15
C LEU A 239 -2.09 -17.29 23.11
N GLU A 240 -0.83 -17.15 22.67
CA GLU A 240 0.18 -18.20 22.74
C GLU A 240 0.56 -18.54 24.20
N GLN A 241 0.44 -17.57 25.11
CA GLN A 241 0.69 -17.75 26.55
C GLN A 241 -0.54 -18.24 27.34
N GLY A 242 -1.64 -18.59 26.66
CA GLY A 242 -2.81 -19.21 27.29
C GLY A 242 -3.93 -18.24 27.65
N TYR A 243 -3.83 -16.95 27.32
CA TYR A 243 -4.96 -16.04 27.43
C TYR A 243 -6.09 -16.45 26.46
N HIS A 244 -7.31 -16.11 26.85
CA HIS A 244 -8.52 -16.28 26.04
C HIS A 244 -9.08 -14.91 25.61
N ILE A 245 -9.84 -14.92 24.50
CA ILE A 245 -10.36 -13.68 23.90
C ILE A 245 -11.38 -12.93 24.77
N PHE A 246 -11.90 -13.55 25.84
CA PHE A 246 -12.81 -12.93 26.80
C PHE A 246 -12.21 -12.82 28.21
N ASP A 247 -10.90 -13.02 28.35
CA ASP A 247 -10.23 -12.71 29.61
C ASP A 247 -10.28 -11.21 29.85
N GLU A 248 -10.47 -10.85 31.12
CA GLU A 248 -10.53 -9.47 31.59
C GLU A 248 -9.13 -8.86 31.64
N LEU A 249 -8.98 -7.71 30.99
CA LEU A 249 -7.77 -6.90 30.94
C LEU A 249 -8.03 -5.59 31.66
N LYS A 250 -7.05 -5.12 32.43
CA LYS A 250 -7.17 -3.87 33.16
C LYS A 250 -7.19 -2.65 32.23
N ASP A 251 -8.07 -1.70 32.52
CA ASP A 251 -8.24 -0.43 31.80
C ASP A 251 -8.40 0.73 32.80
N GLU A 252 -7.31 1.08 33.47
CA GLU A 252 -7.21 2.10 34.51
C GLU A 252 -5.91 2.91 34.31
N PRO A 253 -5.81 4.18 34.77
CA PRO A 253 -4.57 4.95 34.64
C PRO A 253 -3.37 4.20 35.24
N MET A 254 -2.32 3.98 34.45
CA MET A 254 -1.14 3.20 34.84
C MET A 254 0.16 3.86 34.38
N GLU A 255 1.24 3.53 35.08
CA GLU A 255 2.60 3.93 34.77
C GLU A 255 3.51 2.71 34.75
N PHE A 256 4.37 2.63 33.74
CA PHE A 256 5.34 1.57 33.53
C PHE A 256 6.72 2.19 33.35
N ASP A 257 7.54 2.23 34.40
CA ASP A 257 8.89 2.81 34.36
C ASP A 257 8.95 4.22 33.72
N GLY A 258 8.04 5.11 34.14
CA GLY A 258 7.93 6.48 33.62
C GLY A 258 7.11 6.62 32.33
N TYR A 259 6.70 5.51 31.70
CA TYR A 259 5.80 5.52 30.55
C TYR A 259 4.33 5.45 30.99
N ARG A 260 3.54 6.46 30.65
CA ARG A 260 2.11 6.58 30.98
C ARG A 260 1.27 6.56 29.70
N PRO A 261 0.83 5.38 29.22
CA PRO A 261 -0.06 5.32 28.06
C PRO A 261 -1.46 5.81 28.42
N GLU A 262 -2.12 6.48 27.48
CA GLU A 262 -3.52 6.91 27.62
C GLU A 262 -4.38 6.33 26.51
N ASN A 263 -5.65 6.07 26.81
CA ASN A 263 -6.64 5.79 25.78
C ASN A 263 -6.91 7.06 24.97
N TYR A 264 -7.16 6.89 23.67
CA TYR A 264 -7.42 8.02 22.76
C TYR A 264 -8.62 8.89 23.18
N ASP A 265 -9.62 8.30 23.85
CA ASP A 265 -10.78 9.04 24.35
C ASP A 265 -10.59 9.59 25.79
N HIS A 266 -9.40 9.39 26.38
CA HIS A 266 -9.06 9.71 27.77
C HIS A 266 -10.05 9.13 28.81
N THR A 267 -10.76 8.05 28.46
CA THR A 267 -11.68 7.35 29.36
C THR A 267 -11.12 5.98 29.76
N TYR A 268 -11.51 5.54 30.97
CA TYR A 268 -11.06 4.30 31.59
C TYR A 268 -12.27 3.49 32.04
N ARG A 269 -12.28 2.20 31.72
CA ARG A 269 -13.43 1.30 31.95
C ARG A 269 -13.22 0.37 33.14
N GLY A 270 -12.07 0.46 33.82
CA GLY A 270 -11.67 -0.39 34.93
C GLY A 270 -11.20 -1.76 34.44
N SER A 271 -12.09 -2.51 33.80
CA SER A 271 -11.79 -3.80 33.18
C SER A 271 -12.56 -3.95 31.87
N VAL A 272 -11.93 -4.58 30.88
CA VAL A 272 -12.50 -4.89 29.57
C VAL A 272 -12.05 -6.27 29.13
N THR A 273 -12.89 -6.97 28.37
CA THR A 273 -12.45 -8.22 27.74
C THR A 273 -11.36 -7.95 26.69
N MET A 274 -10.48 -8.93 26.42
CA MET A 274 -9.51 -8.83 25.32
C MET A 274 -10.20 -8.51 23.98
N TYR A 275 -11.36 -9.11 23.71
CA TYR A 275 -12.17 -8.81 22.54
C TYR A 275 -12.54 -7.33 22.46
N GLU A 276 -13.05 -6.74 23.55
CA GLU A 276 -13.36 -5.29 23.63
C GLU A 276 -12.12 -4.42 23.41
N ALA A 277 -11.00 -4.76 24.05
CA ALA A 277 -9.74 -4.05 23.88
C ALA A 277 -9.26 -4.05 22.42
N VAL A 278 -9.45 -5.15 21.69
CA VAL A 278 -9.11 -5.26 20.27
C VAL A 278 -10.06 -4.43 19.39
N ILE A 279 -11.38 -4.60 19.53
CA ILE A 279 -12.36 -3.93 18.65
C ILE A 279 -12.38 -2.42 18.83
N HIS A 280 -12.18 -1.93 20.06
CA HIS A 280 -12.10 -0.50 20.37
C HIS A 280 -10.66 0.03 20.32
N SER A 281 -9.69 -0.86 20.10
CA SER A 281 -8.28 -0.51 19.97
C SER A 281 -7.74 0.26 21.18
N LEU A 282 -8.13 -0.13 22.39
CA LEU A 282 -7.73 0.52 23.64
C LEU A 282 -6.21 0.40 23.86
N ASN A 283 -5.58 1.47 24.35
CA ASN A 283 -4.12 1.55 24.47
C ASN A 283 -3.65 0.94 25.79
N VAL A 284 -4.28 1.32 26.89
CA VAL A 284 -3.87 0.90 28.24
C VAL A 284 -3.92 -0.62 28.42
N PRO A 285 -5.02 -1.33 28.04
CA PRO A 285 -5.06 -2.78 28.18
C PRO A 285 -4.01 -3.49 27.30
N ALA A 286 -3.65 -2.91 26.16
CA ALA A 286 -2.65 -3.48 25.26
C ALA A 286 -1.23 -3.37 25.84
N VAL A 287 -0.88 -2.20 26.40
CA VAL A 287 0.41 -2.00 27.07
C VAL A 287 0.51 -2.85 28.32
N TRP A 288 -0.54 -2.84 29.16
CA TRP A 288 -0.62 -3.67 30.35
C TRP A 288 -0.44 -5.15 30.01
N LEU A 289 -1.14 -5.66 28.99
CA LEU A 289 -1.03 -7.05 28.60
C LEU A 289 0.37 -7.41 28.09
N LEU A 290 1.04 -6.52 27.35
CA LEU A 290 2.42 -6.75 26.92
C LEU A 290 3.39 -6.84 28.12
N ASP A 291 3.21 -5.94 29.10
CA ASP A 291 3.96 -5.97 30.35
C ASP A 291 3.75 -7.30 31.10
N GLN A 292 2.50 -7.76 31.23
CA GLN A 292 2.18 -9.01 31.93
C GLN A 292 2.77 -10.25 31.25
N ILE A 293 2.73 -10.33 29.92
CA ILE A 293 3.30 -11.49 29.20
C ILE A 293 4.83 -11.42 29.11
N GLY A 294 5.40 -10.23 29.29
CA GLY A 294 6.81 -9.90 29.13
C GLY A 294 7.12 -9.35 27.74
N LEU A 295 7.79 -8.19 27.69
CA LEU A 295 8.18 -7.47 26.46
C LEU A 295 8.84 -8.37 25.42
N GLU A 296 9.78 -9.23 25.83
CA GLU A 296 10.53 -10.10 24.93
C GLU A 296 9.65 -11.05 24.12
N LYS A 297 8.49 -11.46 24.65
CA LYS A 297 7.53 -12.29 23.88
C LYS A 297 6.89 -11.49 22.74
N GLY A 298 6.65 -10.20 22.96
CA GLY A 298 6.18 -9.30 21.92
C GLY A 298 7.24 -9.07 20.85
N ILE A 299 8.49 -8.84 21.26
CA ILE A 299 9.63 -8.67 20.35
C ILE A 299 9.87 -9.93 19.51
N ASP A 300 9.89 -11.12 20.12
CA ASP A 300 10.00 -12.40 19.41
C ASP A 300 8.86 -12.58 18.39
N ALA A 301 7.62 -12.27 18.78
CA ALA A 301 6.49 -12.33 17.87
C ALA A 301 6.69 -11.41 16.65
N LEU A 302 7.10 -10.16 16.87
CA LEU A 302 7.37 -9.21 15.79
C LEU A 302 8.46 -9.68 14.84
N GLN A 303 9.54 -10.28 15.35
CA GLN A 303 10.58 -10.89 14.52
C GLN A 303 10.04 -12.04 13.66
N ARG A 304 9.21 -12.93 14.22
CA ARG A 304 8.53 -13.99 13.47
C ARG A 304 7.62 -13.42 12.37
N PHE A 305 6.90 -12.35 12.68
CA PHE A 305 6.05 -11.61 11.73
C PHE A 305 6.83 -10.83 10.66
N GLY A 306 8.17 -10.78 10.73
CA GLY A 306 9.00 -10.09 9.74
C GLY A 306 9.09 -8.58 9.94
N ILE A 307 8.73 -8.08 11.11
CA ILE A 307 8.82 -6.66 11.43
C ILE A 307 10.29 -6.34 11.76
N PRO A 308 10.94 -5.41 11.04
CA PRO A 308 12.29 -4.99 11.35
C PRO A 308 12.30 -4.20 12.66
N LEU A 309 13.18 -4.57 13.59
CA LEU A 309 13.32 -3.91 14.89
C LEU A 309 14.74 -3.38 15.07
N GLU A 310 14.85 -2.18 15.63
CA GLU A 310 16.08 -1.63 16.17
C GLU A 310 16.13 -1.80 17.69
N LYS A 311 17.33 -1.65 18.28
CA LYS A 311 17.52 -1.81 19.74
C LYS A 311 16.63 -0.85 20.54
N GLU A 312 16.40 0.34 20.02
CA GLU A 312 15.57 1.38 20.64
C GLU A 312 14.06 1.05 20.62
N ASP A 313 13.65 0.06 19.83
CA ASP A 313 12.25 -0.39 19.77
C ASP A 313 11.91 -1.37 20.93
N HIS A 314 12.90 -1.78 21.73
CA HIS A 314 12.73 -2.69 22.87
C HIS A 314 12.21 -1.96 24.12
N TYR A 315 10.97 -1.48 24.05
CA TYR A 315 10.25 -0.88 25.17
C TYR A 315 8.74 -1.06 25.00
N LEU A 316 7.95 -0.86 26.06
CA LEU A 316 6.51 -1.14 26.05
C LEU A 316 5.69 -0.31 25.04
N GLY A 317 6.20 0.83 24.57
CA GLY A 317 5.54 1.61 23.52
C GLY A 317 5.44 0.88 22.17
N ILE A 318 6.22 -0.20 21.97
CA ILE A 318 6.09 -1.08 20.80
C ILE A 318 4.69 -1.71 20.71
N ALA A 319 4.00 -1.91 21.84
CA ALA A 319 2.60 -2.37 21.88
C ALA A 319 1.69 -1.46 21.05
N LEU A 320 2.00 -0.17 20.99
CA LEU A 320 1.24 0.85 20.29
C LEU A 320 1.88 1.23 18.94
N GLY A 321 2.86 0.46 18.46
CA GLY A 321 3.57 0.71 17.21
C GLY A 321 4.56 1.88 17.29
N GLY A 322 4.98 2.27 18.49
CA GLY A 322 6.09 3.19 18.69
C GLY A 322 7.38 2.53 18.21
N MET A 323 7.93 3.05 17.10
CA MET A 323 9.12 2.53 16.45
C MET A 323 10.02 3.67 15.97
N LYS A 324 11.33 3.46 16.00
CA LYS A 324 12.32 4.43 15.53
C LYS A 324 12.24 4.66 14.02
N GLN A 325 12.22 3.58 13.24
CA GLN A 325 12.08 3.65 11.78
C GLN A 325 10.62 3.48 11.35
N GLY A 326 9.90 2.54 11.96
CA GLY A 326 8.59 2.11 11.47
C GLY A 326 8.70 1.13 10.30
N VAL A 327 7.62 0.99 9.55
CA VAL A 327 7.41 -0.06 8.55
C VAL A 327 6.74 0.46 7.28
N SER A 328 6.81 -0.33 6.21
CA SER A 328 6.08 -0.09 4.96
C SER A 328 4.73 -0.83 4.92
N PRO A 329 3.79 -0.40 4.06
CA PRO A 329 2.58 -1.18 3.74
C PRO A 329 2.88 -2.62 3.32
N LEU A 330 3.93 -2.84 2.53
CA LEU A 330 4.37 -4.19 2.15
C LEU A 330 4.68 -5.06 3.37
N GLN A 331 5.47 -4.55 4.32
CA GLN A 331 5.84 -5.29 5.54
C GLN A 331 4.61 -5.59 6.41
N MET A 332 3.67 -4.65 6.52
CA MET A 332 2.43 -4.86 7.27
C MET A 332 1.51 -5.88 6.59
N ALA A 333 1.37 -5.82 5.25
CA ALA A 333 0.60 -6.82 4.51
C ALA A 333 1.23 -8.20 4.63
N GLU A 334 2.56 -8.29 4.59
CA GLU A 334 3.29 -9.54 4.78
C GLU A 334 3.02 -10.14 6.17
N ALA A 335 3.15 -9.34 7.23
CA ALA A 335 2.86 -9.79 8.59
C ALA A 335 1.40 -10.28 8.75
N TYR A 336 0.44 -9.55 8.18
CA TYR A 336 -0.99 -9.89 8.26
C TYR A 336 -1.37 -11.09 7.38
N SER A 337 -0.56 -11.45 6.39
CA SER A 337 -0.76 -12.66 5.56
C SER A 337 -0.79 -13.95 6.39
N ALA A 338 -0.16 -13.94 7.56
CA ALA A 338 -0.14 -15.08 8.47
C ALA A 338 -1.55 -15.52 8.92
N PHE A 339 -2.45 -14.58 9.17
CA PHE A 339 -3.75 -14.88 9.76
C PHE A 339 -4.71 -15.64 8.83
N PRO A 340 -4.97 -15.20 7.58
CA PRO A 340 -5.77 -15.99 6.64
C PRO A 340 -5.11 -17.32 6.27
N ASN A 341 -3.80 -17.47 6.51
CA ASN A 341 -3.02 -18.68 6.26
C ASN A 341 -2.81 -19.58 7.49
N ASN A 342 -3.65 -19.48 8.52
CA ASN A 342 -3.56 -20.34 9.70
C ASN A 342 -2.17 -20.26 10.40
N GLY A 343 -1.62 -19.06 10.49
CA GLY A 343 -0.38 -18.74 11.20
C GLY A 343 0.89 -18.92 10.37
N VAL A 344 0.80 -18.92 9.04
CA VAL A 344 1.98 -18.99 8.14
C VAL A 344 2.11 -17.69 7.34
N ARG A 345 3.14 -16.91 7.66
CA ARG A 345 3.53 -15.71 6.91
C ARG A 345 4.13 -16.14 5.57
N LYS A 346 3.75 -15.45 4.50
CA LYS A 346 4.33 -15.60 3.16
C LYS A 346 5.21 -14.41 2.87
N GLU A 347 6.45 -14.64 2.45
CA GLU A 347 7.30 -13.58 1.91
C GLU A 347 6.68 -12.99 0.63
N ALA A 348 6.71 -11.66 0.50
CA ALA A 348 6.14 -11.00 -0.67
C ALA A 348 7.07 -11.03 -1.89
N HIS A 349 6.48 -11.17 -3.07
CA HIS A 349 7.19 -11.17 -4.36
C HIS A 349 6.31 -10.69 -5.51
N ILE A 350 6.92 -9.96 -6.46
CA ILE A 350 6.35 -9.67 -7.78
C ILE A 350 6.78 -10.76 -8.75
N ILE A 351 8.06 -11.14 -8.76
CA ILE A 351 8.66 -11.91 -9.85
C ILE A 351 8.49 -13.40 -9.57
N THR A 352 7.86 -14.13 -10.50
CA THR A 352 7.72 -15.60 -10.42
C THR A 352 8.78 -16.33 -11.21
N LYS A 353 9.24 -15.76 -12.33
CA LYS A 353 10.26 -16.35 -13.20
C LYS A 353 10.93 -15.29 -14.09
N ILE A 354 12.21 -15.46 -14.36
CA ILE A 354 12.99 -14.67 -15.32
C ILE A 354 13.60 -15.61 -16.36
N VAL A 355 13.38 -15.32 -17.63
CA VAL A 355 13.91 -16.10 -18.76
C VAL A 355 14.72 -15.17 -19.68
N ASP A 356 15.88 -15.62 -20.14
CA ASP A 356 16.70 -14.87 -21.09
C ASP A 356 16.14 -14.89 -22.53
N GLN A 357 16.74 -14.13 -23.43
CA GLN A 357 16.38 -14.07 -24.84
C GLN A 357 16.52 -15.40 -25.60
N ASN A 358 17.25 -16.38 -25.06
CA ASN A 358 17.45 -17.71 -25.64
C ASN A 358 16.45 -18.74 -25.08
N GLY A 359 15.59 -18.35 -24.14
CA GLY A 359 14.66 -19.25 -23.47
C GLY A 359 15.24 -19.94 -22.22
N ASN A 360 16.44 -19.57 -21.77
CA ASN A 360 17.03 -20.14 -20.56
C ASN A 360 16.41 -19.51 -19.31
N GLU A 361 15.94 -20.33 -18.39
CA GLU A 361 15.46 -19.87 -17.08
C GLU A 361 16.64 -19.36 -16.25
N MET A 362 16.68 -18.05 -16.00
CA MET A 362 17.71 -17.41 -15.19
C MET A 362 17.38 -17.46 -13.70
N ALA A 363 16.09 -17.35 -13.39
CA ALA A 363 15.61 -17.38 -12.01
C ALA A 363 14.14 -17.80 -11.93
N LYS A 364 13.78 -18.37 -10.79
CA LYS A 364 12.42 -18.75 -10.43
C LYS A 364 12.18 -18.43 -8.97
N TRP A 365 10.97 -18.01 -8.65
CA TRP A 365 10.56 -17.77 -7.27
C TRP A 365 10.59 -19.07 -6.46
N GLU A 366 11.27 -19.00 -5.31
CA GLU A 366 11.29 -20.05 -4.31
C GLU A 366 10.57 -19.54 -3.05
N PRO A 367 9.42 -20.14 -2.67
CA PRO A 367 8.66 -19.67 -1.52
C PRO A 367 9.43 -19.79 -0.21
N HIS A 368 9.47 -18.70 0.55
CA HIS A 368 9.93 -18.70 1.94
C HIS A 368 8.75 -18.53 2.90
N ASP A 369 8.32 -19.65 3.48
CA ASP A 369 7.21 -19.72 4.42
C ASP A 369 7.70 -19.72 5.86
N VAL A 370 7.18 -18.80 6.69
CA VAL A 370 7.50 -18.78 8.13
C VAL A 370 6.24 -19.06 8.94
N ARG A 371 6.23 -20.16 9.69
CA ARG A 371 5.19 -20.40 10.69
C ARG A 371 5.39 -19.43 11.84
N VAL A 372 4.55 -18.40 11.89
CA VAL A 372 4.59 -17.40 12.95
C VAL A 372 3.78 -17.88 14.14
N THR A 373 2.60 -18.48 13.97
CA THR A 373 1.79 -18.92 15.11
C THR A 373 1.00 -20.19 14.81
N SER A 374 0.27 -20.71 15.79
CA SER A 374 -0.60 -21.86 15.62
C SER A 374 -1.85 -21.50 14.83
N LYS A 375 -2.45 -22.50 14.18
CA LYS A 375 -3.72 -22.34 13.46
C LYS A 375 -4.84 -21.82 14.37
N GLU A 376 -4.89 -22.29 15.61
CA GLU A 376 -5.91 -21.88 16.58
C GLU A 376 -5.76 -20.41 16.96
N VAL A 377 -4.53 -19.96 17.27
CA VAL A 377 -4.26 -18.56 17.61
C VAL A 377 -4.57 -17.64 16.43
N ALA A 378 -4.16 -18.01 15.21
CA ALA A 378 -4.50 -17.24 14.00
C ALA A 378 -6.01 -17.10 13.78
N GLN A 379 -6.80 -18.14 14.10
CA GLN A 379 -8.26 -18.10 14.04
C GLN A 379 -8.86 -17.19 15.12
N LYS A 380 -8.35 -17.23 16.35
CA LYS A 380 -8.76 -16.33 17.45
C LYS A 380 -8.48 -14.87 17.09
N ILE A 381 -7.30 -14.56 16.57
CA ILE A 381 -6.95 -13.22 16.09
C ILE A 381 -7.89 -12.80 14.96
N THR A 382 -8.09 -13.66 13.95
CA THR A 382 -9.02 -13.34 12.84
C THR A 382 -10.42 -13.06 13.32
N PHE A 383 -10.93 -13.82 14.31
CA PHE A 383 -12.23 -13.58 14.90
C PHE A 383 -12.33 -12.20 15.57
N MET A 384 -11.31 -11.80 16.35
CA MET A 384 -11.29 -10.47 16.97
C MET A 384 -11.16 -9.34 15.94
N LEU A 385 -10.34 -9.54 14.90
CA LEU A 385 -10.15 -8.57 13.81
C LEU A 385 -11.37 -8.46 12.89
N GLU A 386 -12.17 -9.51 12.75
CA GLU A 386 -13.49 -9.43 12.11
C GLU A 386 -14.46 -8.58 12.95
N GLY A 387 -14.35 -8.64 14.29
CA GLY A 387 -15.06 -7.76 15.22
C GLY A 387 -14.71 -6.28 15.03
N VAL A 388 -13.42 -5.97 14.82
CA VAL A 388 -12.96 -4.59 14.53
C VAL A 388 -13.71 -3.99 13.34
N VAL A 389 -13.94 -4.78 12.29
CA VAL A 389 -14.63 -4.33 11.06
C VAL A 389 -16.16 -4.38 11.20
N LYS A 390 -16.72 -5.25 12.04
CA LYS A 390 -18.18 -5.34 12.22
C LYS A 390 -18.74 -4.25 13.11
N GLU A 391 -18.04 -3.95 14.20
CA GLU A 391 -18.56 -3.13 15.30
C GLU A 391 -17.54 -2.20 15.94
N GLY A 392 -16.25 -2.36 15.62
CA GLY A 392 -15.16 -1.58 16.19
C GLY A 392 -14.68 -0.42 15.32
N THR A 393 -13.40 -0.07 15.48
CA THR A 393 -12.75 1.06 14.79
C THR A 393 -12.68 0.92 13.27
N GLY A 394 -12.77 -0.29 12.74
CA GLY A 394 -12.72 -0.59 11.29
C GLY A 394 -14.08 -0.62 10.61
N LYS A 395 -15.16 -0.17 11.27
CA LYS A 395 -16.54 -0.32 10.76
C LYS A 395 -16.78 0.23 9.35
N LEU A 396 -16.12 1.32 8.99
CA LEU A 396 -16.23 1.93 7.67
C LEU A 396 -15.46 1.18 6.57
N ALA A 397 -14.60 0.23 6.93
CA ALA A 397 -13.95 -0.66 5.98
C ALA A 397 -14.85 -1.81 5.49
N ARG A 398 -16.01 -2.01 6.13
CA ARG A 398 -16.89 -3.17 5.90
C ARG A 398 -17.43 -3.21 4.47
N ILE A 399 -17.27 -4.36 3.82
CA ILE A 399 -17.83 -4.65 2.49
C ILE A 399 -19.10 -5.51 2.65
N PRO A 400 -20.28 -5.05 2.21
CA PRO A 400 -21.50 -5.84 2.30
C PRO A 400 -21.37 -7.21 1.62
N GLY A 401 -21.84 -8.26 2.29
CA GLY A 401 -21.80 -9.64 1.74
C GLY A 401 -20.42 -10.30 1.69
N ARG A 402 -19.38 -9.64 2.21
CA ARG A 402 -18.01 -10.18 2.21
C ARG A 402 -17.40 -10.17 3.60
N ALA A 403 -16.81 -11.31 3.98
CA ALA A 403 -16.06 -11.42 5.22
C ALA A 403 -14.77 -10.60 5.10
N LEU A 404 -14.53 -9.73 6.08
CA LEU A 404 -13.34 -8.88 6.15
C LEU A 404 -12.90 -8.78 7.60
N ALA A 405 -11.63 -9.06 7.85
CA ALA A 405 -10.96 -8.84 9.11
C ALA A 405 -9.90 -7.75 8.92
N GLY A 406 -9.64 -6.93 9.93
CA GLY A 406 -8.59 -5.93 9.81
C GLY A 406 -8.39 -5.10 11.07
N LYS A 407 -7.40 -4.22 11.00
CA LYS A 407 -6.99 -3.37 12.10
C LYS A 407 -6.65 -1.98 11.59
N THR A 408 -7.20 -0.97 12.26
CA THR A 408 -6.79 0.44 12.08
C THR A 408 -5.57 0.75 12.94
N GLY A 409 -4.74 1.68 12.46
CA GLY A 409 -3.61 2.25 13.19
C GLY A 409 -3.54 3.76 13.00
N SER A 410 -3.13 4.49 14.02
CA SER A 410 -2.88 5.93 13.97
C SER A 410 -1.72 6.30 14.88
N THR A 411 -1.00 7.37 14.53
CA THR A 411 0.06 7.98 15.36
C THR A 411 -0.32 9.43 15.61
N GLN A 412 -0.32 9.85 16.87
CA GLN A 412 -0.69 11.22 17.22
C GLN A 412 0.36 12.20 16.70
N PHE A 413 -0.08 13.39 16.29
CA PHE A 413 0.83 14.47 15.96
C PHE A 413 1.47 15.05 17.25
N PRO A 414 2.81 15.18 17.32
CA PRO A 414 3.52 15.46 18.57
C PRO A 414 3.58 16.97 18.90
N LEU A 415 2.43 17.66 18.86
CA LEU A 415 2.31 19.05 19.32
C LEU A 415 1.18 19.18 20.33
N ASP A 416 1.53 19.67 21.52
CA ASP A 416 0.57 19.91 22.59
C ASP A 416 -0.51 20.91 22.16
N GLY A 417 -1.77 20.55 22.40
CA GLY A 417 -2.92 21.36 22.00
C GLY A 417 -3.37 21.19 20.54
N VAL A 418 -2.65 20.41 19.72
CA VAL A 418 -3.08 20.07 18.35
C VAL A 418 -3.78 18.72 18.34
N ASN A 419 -5.06 18.72 17.99
CA ASN A 419 -5.80 17.48 17.75
C ASN A 419 -5.63 17.04 16.30
N GLY A 420 -4.64 16.18 16.05
CA GLY A 420 -4.30 15.68 14.72
C GLY A 420 -3.47 14.41 14.76
N VAL A 421 -3.41 13.71 13.63
CA VAL A 421 -2.62 12.49 13.45
C VAL A 421 -1.57 12.68 12.36
N LYS A 422 -0.43 12.02 12.54
CA LYS A 422 0.67 12.02 11.58
C LYS A 422 0.47 10.95 10.51
N ASP A 423 0.20 9.73 10.94
CA ASP A 423 0.01 8.58 10.08
C ASP A 423 -1.35 7.93 10.33
N GLN A 424 -2.01 7.50 9.26
CA GLN A 424 -3.17 6.64 9.32
C GLN A 424 -2.91 5.33 8.56
N TRP A 425 -3.31 4.22 9.17
CA TRP A 425 -3.15 2.88 8.65
C TRP A 425 -4.47 2.10 8.66
N MET A 426 -4.67 1.30 7.62
CA MET A 426 -5.60 0.19 7.65
C MET A 426 -4.92 -1.03 7.04
N VAL A 427 -4.87 -2.12 7.80
CA VAL A 427 -4.39 -3.42 7.32
C VAL A 427 -5.52 -4.41 7.50
N GLY A 428 -5.86 -5.14 6.45
CA GLY A 428 -7.00 -6.04 6.49
C GLY A 428 -6.92 -7.12 5.44
N TYR A 429 -7.75 -8.12 5.58
CA TYR A 429 -7.72 -9.28 4.72
C TYR A 429 -9.08 -9.97 4.64
N THR A 430 -9.24 -10.65 3.52
CA THR A 430 -10.21 -11.72 3.28
C THR A 430 -9.44 -13.03 3.16
N PRO A 431 -10.10 -14.20 3.08
CA PRO A 431 -9.39 -15.44 2.76
C PRO A 431 -8.63 -15.42 1.42
N GLN A 432 -8.95 -14.48 0.51
CA GLN A 432 -8.39 -14.42 -0.84
C GLN A 432 -7.40 -13.28 -1.07
N LEU A 433 -7.34 -12.28 -0.18
CA LEU A 433 -6.58 -11.06 -0.44
C LEU A 433 -6.24 -10.35 0.87
N VAL A 434 -4.99 -9.92 1.01
CA VAL A 434 -4.51 -9.05 2.08
C VAL A 434 -4.23 -7.68 1.48
N GLY A 435 -4.62 -6.63 2.18
CA GLY A 435 -4.31 -5.25 1.83
C GLY A 435 -3.70 -4.50 3.00
N ALA A 436 -2.80 -3.58 2.69
CA ALA A 436 -2.33 -2.57 3.63
C ALA A 436 -2.33 -1.20 2.95
N VAL A 437 -2.84 -0.20 3.66
CA VAL A 437 -2.92 1.18 3.19
C VAL A 437 -2.37 2.10 4.27
N TRP A 438 -1.43 2.96 3.88
CA TRP A 438 -0.96 4.10 4.66
C TRP A 438 -1.47 5.41 4.05
N LEU A 439 -1.76 6.40 4.89
CA LEU A 439 -2.15 7.76 4.51
C LEU A 439 -1.45 8.76 5.44
N GLY A 440 -0.86 9.81 4.86
CA GLY A 440 -0.17 10.86 5.63
C GLY A 440 0.56 11.85 4.72
N TYR A 441 1.13 12.88 5.34
CA TYR A 441 2.07 13.77 4.65
C TYR A 441 3.48 13.15 4.64
N ASP A 442 4.27 13.40 3.60
CA ASP A 442 5.68 12.97 3.57
C ASP A 442 6.51 13.72 4.61
N HIS A 443 6.24 15.01 4.73
CA HIS A 443 6.82 15.90 5.72
C HIS A 443 5.70 16.38 6.61
N THR A 444 5.70 15.91 7.86
CA THR A 444 4.68 16.29 8.83
C THR A 444 5.24 17.41 9.70
N ASP A 445 4.51 18.52 9.76
CA ASP A 445 4.84 19.70 10.58
C ASP A 445 3.54 20.38 11.05
N GLU A 446 3.67 21.56 11.67
CA GLU A 446 2.54 22.30 12.26
C GLU A 446 1.46 22.72 11.24
N ARG A 447 1.77 22.68 9.94
CA ARG A 447 0.84 22.97 8.83
C ARG A 447 0.40 21.70 8.10
N HIS A 448 1.19 20.64 8.19
CA HIS A 448 1.03 19.39 7.44
C HIS A 448 0.73 18.20 8.35
N TYR A 449 -0.50 18.15 8.88
CA TYR A 449 -0.99 17.01 9.67
C TYR A 449 -2.43 16.67 9.30
N LEU A 450 -2.86 15.43 9.57
CA LEU A 450 -4.21 14.99 9.27
C LEU A 450 -5.14 15.38 10.42
N GLN A 451 -6.23 16.07 10.10
CA GLN A 451 -7.27 16.44 11.08
C GLN A 451 -8.30 15.31 11.29
N THR A 452 -8.28 14.28 10.45
CA THR A 452 -9.19 13.14 10.53
C THR A 452 -8.56 11.97 11.28
N THR A 453 -9.37 10.98 11.65
CA THR A 453 -8.90 9.72 12.26
C THR A 453 -8.85 8.59 11.24
N SER A 454 -8.02 7.56 11.51
CA SER A 454 -7.91 6.39 10.63
C SER A 454 -9.24 5.68 10.38
N SER A 455 -10.09 5.62 11.41
CA SER A 455 -11.41 5.00 11.34
C SER A 455 -12.35 5.68 10.35
N GLN A 456 -12.13 6.96 10.02
CA GLN A 456 -12.99 7.79 9.18
C GLN A 456 -12.50 7.91 7.73
N THR A 457 -11.19 7.88 7.50
CA THR A 457 -10.61 8.14 6.18
C THR A 457 -9.95 6.90 5.58
N VAL A 458 -8.81 6.44 6.13
CA VAL A 458 -8.08 5.30 5.53
C VAL A 458 -8.92 4.01 5.50
N ALA A 459 -9.85 3.81 6.46
CA ALA A 459 -10.80 2.70 6.42
C ALA A 459 -11.74 2.74 5.20
N VAL A 460 -12.19 3.94 4.78
CA VAL A 460 -13.04 4.12 3.59
C VAL A 460 -12.22 3.89 2.31
N ILE A 461 -11.01 4.44 2.24
CA ILE A 461 -10.10 4.20 1.11
C ILE A 461 -9.83 2.69 0.96
N PHE A 462 -9.53 2.02 2.08
CA PHE A 462 -9.32 0.57 2.11
C PHE A 462 -10.56 -0.20 1.62
N LYS A 463 -11.77 0.18 2.04
CA LYS A 463 -13.02 -0.40 1.55
C LYS A 463 -13.10 -0.32 0.03
N GLU A 464 -12.94 0.88 -0.53
CA GLU A 464 -13.06 1.11 -1.97
C GLU A 464 -12.03 0.32 -2.77
N ILE A 465 -10.78 0.24 -2.29
CA ILE A 465 -9.74 -0.59 -2.90
C ILE A 465 -10.15 -2.06 -2.90
N MET A 466 -10.50 -2.61 -1.73
CA MET A 466 -10.79 -4.03 -1.59
C MET A 466 -12.09 -4.44 -2.31
N GLU A 467 -13.11 -3.58 -2.30
CA GLU A 467 -14.38 -3.82 -2.98
C GLU A 467 -14.19 -3.89 -4.51
N LYS A 468 -13.47 -2.94 -5.11
CA LYS A 468 -13.17 -2.93 -6.55
C LYS A 468 -12.20 -4.04 -6.93
N ALA A 469 -11.14 -4.27 -6.15
CA ALA A 469 -10.15 -5.31 -6.46
C ALA A 469 -10.73 -6.73 -6.39
N LEU A 470 -11.74 -6.97 -5.55
CA LEU A 470 -12.41 -8.26 -5.41
C LEU A 470 -13.69 -8.39 -6.25
N GLU A 471 -13.97 -7.44 -7.13
CA GLU A 471 -15.10 -7.50 -8.04
C GLU A 471 -15.01 -8.77 -8.92
N GLY A 472 -16.13 -9.50 -9.03
CA GLY A 472 -16.18 -10.78 -9.73
C GLY A 472 -15.49 -11.96 -9.02
N THR A 473 -14.82 -11.76 -7.89
CA THR A 473 -14.24 -12.85 -7.09
C THR A 473 -15.26 -13.38 -6.08
N PRO A 474 -15.64 -14.68 -6.08
CA PRO A 474 -16.61 -15.21 -5.12
C PRO A 474 -16.24 -14.92 -3.67
N SER A 475 -17.19 -14.50 -2.84
CA SER A 475 -16.97 -14.26 -1.40
C SER A 475 -16.71 -15.58 -0.66
N GLN A 476 -15.74 -15.60 0.25
CA GLN A 476 -15.43 -16.76 1.11
C GLN A 476 -15.55 -16.34 2.58
N PRO A 477 -16.26 -17.12 3.42
CA PRO A 477 -16.30 -16.85 4.85
C PRO A 477 -14.98 -17.28 5.52
N PHE A 478 -14.65 -16.66 6.66
CA PHE A 478 -13.63 -17.20 7.54
C PHE A 478 -14.11 -18.50 8.18
N ALA A 479 -13.23 -19.50 8.21
CA ALA A 479 -13.50 -20.78 8.87
C ALA A 479 -12.92 -20.77 10.29
N TYR A 480 -13.79 -20.95 11.28
CA TYR A 480 -13.42 -21.01 12.70
C TYR A 480 -13.76 -22.35 13.36
N PRO A 481 -13.24 -23.49 12.85
CA PRO A 481 -13.57 -24.81 13.39
C PRO A 481 -13.13 -24.97 14.86
N ALA A 482 -12.07 -24.28 15.28
CA ALA A 482 -11.55 -24.37 16.65
C ALA A 482 -12.32 -23.51 17.67
N LEU A 483 -13.14 -22.54 17.23
CA LEU A 483 -13.72 -21.51 18.12
C LEU A 483 -15.12 -21.85 18.67
N LYS A 484 -15.43 -23.12 18.92
CA LYS A 484 -16.78 -23.51 19.40
C LYS A 484 -17.10 -22.92 20.78
N LYS A 485 -16.12 -22.88 21.69
CA LYS A 485 -16.28 -22.36 23.06
C LYS A 485 -16.40 -20.84 23.04
N GLU A 486 -15.50 -20.19 22.31
CA GLU A 486 -15.41 -18.75 22.12
C GLU A 486 -16.68 -18.20 21.47
N LYS A 487 -17.25 -18.88 20.47
CA LYS A 487 -18.52 -18.48 19.87
C LYS A 487 -19.67 -18.47 20.87
N LYS A 488 -19.73 -19.44 21.80
CA LYS A 488 -20.76 -19.45 22.85
C LYS A 488 -20.56 -18.30 23.84
N GLN A 489 -19.31 -18.04 24.25
CA GLN A 489 -18.98 -16.91 25.12
C GLN A 489 -19.31 -15.58 24.44
N TRP A 490 -19.01 -15.42 23.15
CA TRP A 490 -19.35 -14.23 22.37
C TRP A 490 -20.87 -14.00 22.30
N GLN A 491 -21.67 -15.05 22.09
CA GLN A 491 -23.13 -14.96 22.10
C GLN A 491 -23.66 -14.51 23.48
N GLN A 492 -23.09 -15.05 24.56
CA GLN A 492 -23.45 -14.66 25.93
C GLN A 492 -23.06 -13.20 26.20
N TRP A 493 -21.84 -12.81 25.87
CA TRP A 493 -21.33 -11.46 26.00
C TRP A 493 -22.22 -10.45 25.25
N HIS A 494 -22.57 -10.72 24.00
CA HIS A 494 -23.48 -9.85 23.23
C HIS A 494 -24.87 -9.73 23.85
N ARG A 495 -25.38 -10.81 24.44
CA ARG A 495 -26.68 -10.78 25.13
C ARG A 495 -26.62 -9.87 26.34
N GLN A 496 -25.57 -10.02 27.17
CA GLN A 496 -25.34 -9.19 28.34
C GLN A 496 -25.18 -7.71 27.97
N LYS A 497 -24.40 -7.39 26.93
CA LYS A 497 -24.25 -6.01 26.45
C LYS A 497 -25.56 -5.39 25.97
N LYS A 498 -26.37 -6.13 25.21
CA LYS A 498 -27.69 -5.65 24.78
C LYS A 498 -28.63 -5.39 25.97
N GLU A 499 -28.55 -6.22 27.01
CA GLU A 499 -29.32 -6.02 28.24
C GLU A 499 -28.81 -4.80 29.03
N GLU A 500 -27.50 -4.61 29.12
CA GLU A 500 -26.87 -3.45 29.76
C GLU A 500 -27.24 -2.13 29.04
N GLU A 501 -27.15 -2.10 27.71
CA GLU A 501 -27.56 -0.94 26.91
C GLU A 501 -29.05 -0.60 27.08
N LYS A 502 -29.91 -1.63 27.13
CA LYS A 502 -31.34 -1.43 27.41
C LYS A 502 -31.55 -0.84 28.79
N ARG A 503 -30.86 -1.34 29.82
CA ARG A 503 -30.92 -0.81 31.19
C ARG A 503 -30.45 0.63 31.25
N LYS A 504 -29.31 0.97 30.63
CA LYS A 504 -28.80 2.36 30.57
C LYS A 504 -29.80 3.31 29.90
N LYS A 505 -30.36 2.91 28.75
CA LYS A 505 -31.40 3.71 28.07
C LYS A 505 -32.65 3.89 28.92
N GLU A 506 -33.06 2.86 29.66
CA GLU A 506 -34.20 2.95 30.57
C GLU A 506 -33.92 3.86 31.76
N GLU A 507 -32.71 3.81 32.33
CA GLU A 507 -32.26 4.71 33.40
C GLU A 507 -32.17 6.16 32.93
N GLU A 508 -31.65 6.42 31.73
CA GLU A 508 -31.64 7.75 31.12
C GLU A 508 -33.06 8.26 30.88
N ARG A 509 -33.96 7.41 30.38
CA ARG A 509 -35.37 7.78 30.20
C ARG A 509 -36.03 8.12 31.53
N LYS A 510 -35.80 7.34 32.58
CA LYS A 510 -36.30 7.61 33.93
C LYS A 510 -35.72 8.91 34.50
N LYS A 511 -34.43 9.20 34.31
CA LYS A 511 -33.81 10.47 34.72
C LYS A 511 -34.41 11.67 33.97
N HIS A 512 -34.65 11.53 32.68
CA HIS A 512 -35.27 12.56 31.86
C HIS A 512 -36.74 12.80 32.26
N GLU A 513 -37.52 11.74 32.49
CA GLU A 513 -38.90 11.82 33.01
C GLU A 513 -38.94 12.45 34.42
N HIS A 514 -37.98 12.12 35.30
CA HIS A 514 -37.86 12.72 36.63
C HIS A 514 -37.49 14.21 36.55
N GLY A 515 -36.55 14.60 35.70
CA GLY A 515 -36.19 16.00 35.47
C GLY A 515 -37.33 16.84 34.89
N LEU A 516 -38.16 16.25 34.03
CA LEU A 516 -39.39 16.88 33.53
C LEU A 516 -40.46 17.04 34.62
N LYS A 517 -40.59 16.06 35.53
CA LYS A 517 -41.50 16.16 36.69
C LYS A 517 -41.05 17.24 37.67
N GLU A 518 -39.76 17.33 38.00
CA GLU A 518 -39.21 18.38 38.86
C GLU A 518 -39.39 19.79 38.26
N LYS A 519 -39.22 19.94 36.94
CA LYS A 519 -39.51 21.22 36.25
C LYS A 519 -40.99 21.60 36.36
N ARG A 520 -41.90 20.63 36.15
CA ARG A 520 -43.35 20.85 36.30
C ARG A 520 -43.78 21.13 37.74
N GLU A 521 -43.09 20.58 38.74
CA GLU A 521 -43.36 20.88 40.15
C GLU A 521 -42.81 22.25 40.58
N LYS A 522 -41.68 22.70 40.00
CA LYS A 522 -41.17 24.06 40.20
C LYS A 522 -42.08 25.13 39.58
N GLU A 523 -42.69 24.86 38.44
CA GLU A 523 -43.69 25.76 37.81
C GLU A 523 -45.04 25.82 38.56
N LYS A 524 -45.33 24.84 39.43
CA LYS A 524 -46.58 24.78 40.23
C LYS A 524 -46.47 25.37 41.64
N ARG A 525 -45.30 25.88 42.05
CA ARG A 525 -45.16 26.58 43.34
C ARG A 525 -45.73 28.01 43.22
N PRO A 526 -46.71 28.42 44.06
CA PRO A 526 -47.27 29.76 43.96
C PRO A 526 -46.25 30.81 44.42
N HIS A 527 -46.07 31.87 43.62
CA HIS A 527 -45.38 33.09 44.04
C HIS A 527 -46.16 33.76 45.18
N HIS A 528 -45.58 33.82 46.37
CA HIS A 528 -46.08 34.70 47.45
C HIS A 528 -45.40 36.07 47.36
N PRO A 529 -46.16 37.19 47.35
CA PRO A 529 -45.60 38.53 47.39
C PRO A 529 -45.29 38.95 48.83
N HIS A 530 -44.10 39.49 49.08
CA HIS A 530 -43.76 40.12 50.36
C HIS A 530 -43.93 41.64 50.26
N GLU A 531 -44.99 42.17 50.87
CA GLU A 531 -45.07 43.57 51.31
C GLU A 531 -44.58 43.68 52.76
N LYS A 532 -43.69 44.65 53.05
CA LYS A 532 -43.62 45.34 54.35
C LYS A 532 -43.12 46.78 54.21
N HIS A 533 -44.07 47.70 54.40
CA HIS A 533 -44.02 48.98 55.13
C HIS A 533 -43.03 50.10 54.77
N GLU A 534 -43.60 51.22 54.29
CA GLU A 534 -43.12 52.59 54.52
C GLU A 534 -43.32 53.03 55.99
N LYS A 535 -42.34 53.75 56.56
CA LYS A 535 -42.53 55.12 57.10
C LYS A 535 -41.22 55.80 57.58
N LYS A 536 -40.99 56.98 56.97
CA LYS A 536 -40.64 58.30 57.56
C LYS A 536 -39.18 58.74 57.85
N HIS A 537 -38.86 59.84 57.13
CA HIS A 537 -38.24 61.12 57.54
C HIS A 537 -36.75 61.44 57.24
N LYS A 538 -36.59 62.32 56.22
CA LYS A 538 -35.93 63.66 56.21
C LYS A 538 -34.61 63.85 56.97
N GLU A 539 -33.52 64.20 56.27
CA GLU A 539 -32.98 65.57 56.04
C GLU A 539 -31.49 65.55 55.61
N LYS A 540 -31.12 66.47 54.69
CA LYS A 540 -29.80 67.13 54.48
C LYS A 540 -28.60 66.22 54.14
N GLY A 541 -27.75 66.45 53.15
CA GLY A 541 -27.33 67.67 52.46
C GLY A 541 -25.79 67.72 52.45
N LYS A 542 -25.21 68.02 51.28
CA LYS A 542 -23.83 68.50 50.99
C LYS A 542 -22.67 67.50 50.77
N GLY A 543 -21.88 67.85 49.74
CA GLY A 543 -20.43 67.59 49.59
C GLY A 543 -20.11 66.31 48.83
N HIS A 544 -19.79 66.26 47.54
CA HIS A 544 -18.79 66.99 46.74
C HIS A 544 -17.33 66.69 47.12
N LYS A 545 -16.56 66.32 46.08
CA LYS A 545 -15.08 66.16 45.94
C LYS A 545 -14.56 64.72 46.06
N HIS A 546 -14.10 64.16 44.92
CA HIS A 546 -12.69 64.18 44.42
C HIS A 546 -11.80 63.32 45.36
N ASP A 547 -11.03 62.33 44.93
CA ASP A 547 -10.26 62.16 43.71
C ASP A 547 -9.88 60.68 43.50
N HIS A 548 -9.59 60.37 42.24
CA HIS A 548 -8.59 59.44 41.70
C HIS A 548 -8.30 58.06 42.32
N ASP A 549 -8.38 57.12 41.36
CA ASP A 549 -7.76 55.80 41.19
C ASP A 549 -8.39 54.56 41.84
#